data_AF-A0A2R7Y4E2-F1
#
_entry.id   AF-A0A2R7Y4E2-F1
#
_cell.length_a   1.000
_cell.length_b   1.000
_cell.length_c   1.000
_cell.angle_alpha   90.00
_cell.angle_beta   90.00
_cell.angle_gamma   90.00
#
_symmetry.space_group_name_H-M   'P 1'
#
loop_
_entity.id
_entity.type
_entity.pdbx_description
1 polymer ?
#
loop_
_entity_poly.entity_id
_entity_poly.type
_entity_poly.pdbx_seq_one_letter_code
_entity_poly.pdbx_strand_id
1 'polypeptide(L)' 'MGNRVASDKVISFKLSEDVLDQIDFFVEEGYSRNRSEFVREAIMYKLRKLGYKI' A
#
# COMPACT_ATOMS: atom_id res chain seq x y z
N MET A 1 21.28 -19.49 20.69
CA MET A 1 20.04 -19.46 19.89
C MET A 1 19.85 -18.04 19.39
N GLY A 2 20.13 -17.78 18.11
CA GLY A 2 19.99 -16.44 17.53
C GLY A 2 18.58 -16.21 17.02
N ASN A 3 17.89 -15.20 17.55
CA ASN A 3 16.63 -14.72 17.01
C ASN A 3 16.86 -14.21 15.58
N ARG A 4 16.37 -14.93 14.57
CA ARG A 4 16.32 -14.45 13.20
C ARG A 4 15.26 -13.36 13.13
N VAL A 5 15.67 -12.11 13.26
CA VAL A 5 14.84 -10.97 12.89
C VAL A 5 14.57 -11.12 11.39
N ALA A 6 13.33 -11.39 11.00
CA ALA A 6 12.94 -11.29 9.60
C ALA A 6 13.36 -9.89 9.15
N SER A 7 14.24 -9.78 8.15
CA SER A 7 14.57 -8.45 7.62
C SER A 7 13.31 -7.98 6.91
N ASP A 8 12.50 -7.17 7.58
CA ASP A 8 11.35 -6.53 6.98
C ASP A 8 11.90 -5.62 5.88
N LYS A 9 11.85 -6.11 4.63
CA LYS A 9 12.22 -5.30 3.48
C LYS A 9 11.11 -4.26 3.32
N VAL A 10 11.36 -3.07 3.85
CA VAL A 10 10.49 -1.93 3.66
C VAL A 10 10.66 -1.45 2.23
N ILE A 11 9.57 -1.46 1.46
CA ILE A 11 9.52 -0.82 0.14
C ILE A 11 9.13 0.63 0.37
N SER A 12 10.06 1.55 0.15
CA SER A 12 9.81 2.99 0.15
C SER A 12 9.81 3.50 -1.29
N PHE A 13 8.73 4.17 -1.69
CA PHE A 13 8.64 4.90 -2.95
C PHE A 13 7.93 6.22 -2.69
N LYS A 14 8.34 7.26 -3.42
CA LYS A 14 7.69 8.57 -3.36
C LYS A 14 6.55 8.58 -4.37
N LEU A 15 5.34 8.84 -3.89
CA LEU A 15 4.20 9.17 -4.75
C LEU A 15 4.28 10.63 -5.15
N SER A 16 3.82 10.94 -6.36
CA SER A 16 3.63 12.32 -6.81
C SER A 16 2.42 12.95 -6.11
N GLU A 17 2.39 14.27 -6.03
CA GLU A 17 1.37 15.03 -5.28
C GLU A 17 -0.05 14.80 -5.84
N ASP A 18 -0.19 14.75 -7.17
CA ASP A 18 -1.45 14.44 -7.85
C ASP A 18 -2.04 13.07 -7.45
N VAL A 19 -1.19 12.07 -7.23
CA VAL A 19 -1.62 10.75 -6.76
C VAL A 19 -2.03 10.81 -5.29
N LEU A 20 -1.35 11.61 -4.47
CA LEU A 20 -1.72 11.81 -3.08
C LEU A 20 -3.09 12.50 -2.97
N ASP A 21 -3.33 13.53 -3.76
CA ASP A 21 -4.61 14.25 -3.80
C ASP A 21 -5.76 13.32 -4.21
N GLN A 22 -5.53 12.43 -5.19
CA GLN A 22 -6.52 11.42 -5.57
C GLN A 22 -6.80 10.42 -4.45
N ILE A 23 -5.76 9.95 -3.74
CA ILE A 23 -5.93 9.04 -2.60
C ILE A 23 -6.77 9.73 -1.52
N ASP A 24 -6.49 11.01 -1.24
CA ASP A 24 -7.25 11.79 -0.26
C ASP A 24 -8.72 11.90 -0.65
N PHE A 25 -9.00 12.25 -1.89
CA PHE A 25 -10.37 12.29 -2.41
C PHE A 25 -11.11 10.96 -2.19
N PHE A 26 -10.49 9.81 -2.51
CA PHE A 26 -11.16 8.51 -2.31
C PHE A 26 -11.35 8.14 -0.84
N VAL A 27 -10.42 8.54 0.04
CA VAL A 27 -10.57 8.32 1.49
C VAL A 27 -11.70 9.18 2.05
N GLU A 28 -11.81 10.44 1.61
CA GLU A 28 -12.88 11.36 2.03
C GLU A 28 -14.27 10.90 1.56
N GLU A 29 -14.36 10.33 0.36
CA GLU A 29 -15.60 9.74 -0.18
C GLU A 29 -15.97 8.39 0.50
N GLY A 30 -15.13 7.88 1.41
CA GLY A 30 -15.41 6.70 2.21
C GLY A 30 -15.07 5.36 1.55
N TYR A 31 -14.29 5.37 0.45
CA TYR A 31 -13.82 4.13 -0.20
C TYR A 31 -12.76 3.39 0.64
N SER A 32 -12.13 4.05 1.61
CA SER A 32 -11.14 3.48 2.52
C SER A 32 -11.10 4.27 3.83
N ARG A 33 -10.69 3.64 4.95
CA ARG A 33 -10.70 4.33 6.26
C ARG A 33 -9.55 5.34 6.42
N ASN A 34 -8.46 5.15 5.70
CA ASN A 34 -7.30 6.04 5.68
C ASN A 34 -6.39 5.75 4.47
N ARG A 35 -5.43 6.65 4.22
CA ARG A 35 -4.45 6.53 3.13
C ARG A 35 -3.69 5.21 3.15
N SER A 36 -3.23 4.78 4.32
CA SER A 36 -2.39 3.58 4.47
C SER A 36 -3.14 2.30 4.07
N GLU A 37 -4.43 2.22 4.42
CA GLU A 37 -5.29 1.12 3.99
C GLU A 37 -5.51 1.13 2.48
N PHE A 38 -5.87 2.29 1.92
CA PHE A 38 -6.05 2.45 0.47
C PHE A 38 -4.81 2.01 -0.32
N VAL A 39 -3.63 2.50 0.08
CA VAL A 39 -2.35 2.17 -0.57
C VAL A 39 -2.06 0.68 -0.44
N ARG A 40 -2.30 0.07 0.73
CA ARG A 40 -2.11 -1.38 0.92
C ARG A 40 -3.00 -2.17 -0.03
N GLU A 41 -4.29 -1.85 -0.11
CA GLU A 41 -5.23 -2.55 -1.00
C GLU A 41 -4.85 -2.39 -2.47
N ALA A 42 -4.45 -1.20 -2.90
CA ALA A 42 -3.97 -0.95 -4.25
C ALA A 42 -2.73 -1.80 -4.59
N ILE A 43 -1.77 -1.90 -3.66
CA ILE A 43 -0.58 -2.77 -3.81
C ILE A 43 -1.01 -4.24 -3.91
N MET A 44 -1.86 -4.71 -3.01
CA MET A 44 -2.35 -6.10 -3.02
C MET A 44 -3.08 -6.44 -4.31
N TYR A 45 -3.94 -5.53 -4.78
CA TYR A 45 -4.64 -5.67 -6.06
C TYR A 45 -3.65 -5.80 -7.23
N LYS A 46 -2.64 -4.91 -7.29
CA LYS A 46 -1.62 -4.95 -8.35
C LYS A 46 -0.83 -6.25 -8.34
N LEU A 47 -0.40 -6.70 -7.17
CA LEU A 47 0.36 -7.92 -7.01
C LEU A 47 -0.47 -9.16 -7.39
N ARG A 48 -1.76 -9.23 -7.01
CA ARG A 48 -2.67 -10.30 -7.47
C ARG A 48 -2.81 -10.31 -8.99
N LYS A 49 -2.95 -9.13 -9.62
CA LYS A 49 -3.02 -8.99 -11.08
C LYS A 49 -1.74 -9.47 -11.79
N LEU A 50 -0.59 -9.38 -11.11
CA LEU A 50 0.69 -9.91 -11.61
C LEU A 50 0.86 -11.42 -11.33
N GLY A 51 -0.12 -12.08 -10.71
CA GLY A 51 -0.11 -13.52 -10.46
C GLY A 51 0.49 -13.94 -9.11
N TYR A 52 0.83 -13.00 -8.23
CA TYR A 52 1.27 -13.33 -6.88
C TYR A 52 0.08 -13.83 -6.04
N LYS A 53 0.24 -14.97 -5.35
CA LYS A 53 -0.70 -15.45 -4.32
C LYS A 53 -0.31 -14.82 -2.99
N ILE A 54 -1.17 -13.93 -2.47
CA ILE A 54 -0.98 -13.10 -1.28
C ILE A 54 -2.25 -13.12 -0.44
#